data_AF-A0A1Q7MCG1-F1
#
_entry.id   AF-A0A1Q7MCG1-F1
#
_cell.length_a   1.000
_cell.length_b   1.000
_cell.length_c   1.000
_cell.angle_alpha   90.00
_cell.angle_beta   90.00
_cell.angle_gamma   90.00
#
_symmetry.space_group_name_H-M   'P 1'
#
loop_
_entity.id
_entity.type
_entity.pdbx_description
1 polymer ?
#
loop_
_entity_poly.entity_id
_entity_poly.type
_entity_poly.pdbx_seq_one_letter_code
_entity_poly.pdbx_strand_id
1 'polypeptide(L)'
;MPVLISPSLDEARKELVVGLEARKLVVMVASCSVEYSGRTGSHLGEGERLVIVKGDGCILVHRGHDYQPVNWQPSGCIIQAHANDGTLVLKAVRPSPLESLTLVVKEIQFLGSFVLQDAAEFILHASEEEMQRAIILQPDMIEPGFKILDFEKKVPPGFVDVYGVDRDGNIVVIEIKKDPAGFPVIKQLLEYLKYLQAPPGRKLRPMIVAPSIAKGSQSTLAKSGIEFKQLTLQKAVEILQKYARSDQQALKSWL
;
A
#
# COMPACT_ATOMS: atom_id res chain seq x y z
N MET A 1 -3.94 25.48 20.23
CA MET A 1 -3.13 24.24 20.09
C MET A 1 -1.87 24.44 20.90
N PRO A 2 -1.63 23.65 21.94
CA PRO A 2 -0.45 23.80 22.76
C PRO A 2 0.77 23.12 22.10
N VAL A 3 1.88 23.84 22.15
CA VAL A 3 3.22 23.33 21.82
C VAL A 3 4.10 23.71 23.01
N LEU A 4 4.70 22.70 23.64
CA LEU A 4 5.54 22.86 24.81
C LEU A 4 6.99 22.49 24.44
N ILE A 5 7.93 23.36 24.79
CA ILE A 5 9.36 23.15 24.63
C ILE A 5 9.94 22.87 26.00
N SER A 6 10.63 21.74 26.14
CA SER A 6 11.19 21.26 27.41
C SER A 6 10.21 21.34 28.60
N PRO A 7 8.94 20.85 28.47
CA PRO A 7 8.00 20.91 29.58
C PRO A 7 8.46 20.05 30.75
N SER A 8 8.04 20.42 31.96
CA SER A 8 8.11 19.50 33.09
C SER A 8 7.24 18.26 32.83
N LEU A 9 7.56 17.14 33.49
CA LEU A 9 6.80 15.90 33.32
C LEU A 9 5.33 16.04 33.73
N ASP A 10 4.99 16.89 34.69
CA ASP A 10 3.59 17.12 35.07
C ASP A 10 2.84 18.00 34.06
N GLU A 11 3.48 19.04 33.52
CA GLU A 11 2.90 19.83 32.42
C GLU A 11 2.65 18.94 31.20
N ALA A 12 3.63 18.11 30.84
CA ALA A 12 3.51 17.15 29.76
C ALA A 12 2.39 16.12 30.02
N ARG A 13 2.29 15.58 31.24
CA ARG A 13 1.21 14.66 31.62
C ARG A 13 -0.16 15.30 31.45
N LYS A 14 -0.34 16.54 31.95
CA LYS A 14 -1.61 17.27 31.83
C LYS A 14 -2.01 17.44 30.37
N GLU A 15 -1.07 17.86 29.52
CA GLU A 15 -1.34 18.01 28.10
C GLU A 15 -1.59 16.67 27.40
N LEU A 16 -0.85 15.62 27.75
CA LEU A 16 -1.08 14.27 27.22
C LEU A 16 -2.48 13.77 27.53
N VAL A 17 -2.95 13.92 28.78
CA VAL A 17 -4.31 13.52 29.18
C VAL A 17 -5.35 14.26 28.33
N VAL A 18 -5.23 15.59 28.21
CA VAL A 18 -6.13 16.41 27.39
C VAL A 18 -6.08 15.98 25.91
N GLY A 19 -4.89 15.71 25.37
CA GLY A 19 -4.69 15.26 24.00
C GLY A 19 -5.34 13.91 23.71
N LEU A 20 -5.12 12.93 24.60
CA LEU A 20 -5.64 11.58 24.49
C LEU A 20 -7.17 11.54 24.61
N GLU A 21 -7.75 12.23 25.59
CA GLU A 21 -9.20 12.30 25.80
C GLU A 21 -9.91 12.96 24.60
N ALA A 22 -9.31 14.02 24.06
CA ALA A 22 -9.84 14.72 22.90
C ALA A 22 -9.51 14.03 21.56
N ARG A 23 -8.88 12.84 21.57
CA ARG A 23 -8.45 12.10 20.37
C ARG A 23 -7.64 12.94 19.39
N LYS A 24 -6.75 13.79 19.92
CA LYS A 24 -5.83 14.60 19.13
C LYS A 24 -4.65 13.76 18.65
N LEU A 25 -4.00 14.21 17.59
CA LEU A 25 -2.64 13.80 17.28
C LEU A 25 -1.71 14.39 18.35
N VAL A 26 -0.93 13.55 19.02
CA VAL A 26 0.15 13.97 19.90
C VAL A 26 1.48 13.58 19.27
N VAL A 27 2.43 14.52 19.27
CA VAL A 27 3.81 14.31 18.81
C VAL A 27 4.75 14.75 19.90
N MET A 28 5.71 13.89 20.26
CA MET A 28 6.64 14.11 21.35
C MET A 28 8.07 13.70 20.95
N VAL A 29 9.07 14.48 21.34
CA VAL A 29 10.48 14.07 21.35
C VAL A 29 10.91 13.93 22.81
N ALA A 30 11.30 12.73 23.21
CA ALA A 30 11.53 12.41 24.61
C ALA A 30 12.68 11.41 24.81
N SER A 31 13.37 11.54 25.93
CA SER A 31 14.26 10.51 26.45
C SER A 31 13.44 9.45 27.19
N CYS A 32 13.39 8.24 26.66
CA CYS A 32 12.60 7.16 27.24
C CYS A 32 13.16 5.76 26.99
N SER A 33 12.75 4.80 27.81
CA SER A 33 12.83 3.38 27.50
C SER A 33 11.48 2.84 27.03
N VAL A 34 11.48 1.71 26.32
CA VAL A 34 10.28 1.06 25.80
C VAL A 34 10.28 -0.41 26.19
N GLU A 35 9.15 -0.86 26.73
CA GLU A 35 8.86 -2.26 26.99
C GLU A 35 7.62 -2.67 26.20
N TYR A 36 7.72 -3.78 25.49
CA TYR A 36 6.61 -4.39 24.78
C TYR A 36 6.38 -5.81 25.29
N SER A 37 5.13 -6.12 25.56
CA SER A 37 4.66 -7.44 25.98
C SER A 37 3.45 -7.84 25.14
N GLY A 38 3.55 -8.97 24.45
CA GLY A 38 2.50 -9.47 23.56
C GLY A 38 2.89 -10.82 22.97
N ARG A 39 2.67 -11.01 21.66
CA ARG A 39 3.11 -12.21 20.92
C ARG A 39 4.61 -12.49 21.04
N THR A 40 5.38 -11.43 21.22
CA THR A 40 6.82 -11.45 21.53
C THR A 40 7.07 -10.46 22.66
N GLY A 41 8.21 -10.57 23.34
CA GLY A 41 8.68 -9.55 24.28
C GLY A 41 9.81 -8.75 23.64
N SER A 42 9.83 -7.44 23.84
CA SER A 42 11.00 -6.62 23.48
C SER A 42 11.26 -5.55 24.52
N HIS A 43 12.54 -5.30 24.78
CA HIS A 43 13.00 -4.18 25.59
C HIS A 43 13.93 -3.31 24.76
N LEU A 44 13.72 -2.00 24.86
CA LEU A 44 14.57 -1.01 24.24
C LEU A 44 14.97 0.00 25.34
N GLY A 45 16.27 0.07 25.62
CA GLY A 45 16.84 0.88 26.70
C GLY A 45 16.65 2.38 26.51
N GLU A 46 17.26 3.18 27.38
CA GLU A 46 17.16 4.65 27.37
C GLU A 46 17.61 5.30 26.05
N GLY A 47 17.09 6.49 25.75
CA GLY A 47 17.56 7.37 24.67
C GLY A 47 16.45 8.26 24.09
N GLU A 48 16.80 9.06 23.10
CA GLU A 48 15.86 10.01 22.49
C GLU A 48 15.05 9.36 21.37
N ARG A 49 13.72 9.53 21.42
CA ARG A 49 12.77 8.94 20.48
C ARG A 49 11.72 9.96 20.05
N LEU A 50 11.32 9.88 18.79
CA LEU A 50 10.11 10.52 18.28
C LEU A 50 8.93 9.59 18.57
N VAL A 51 7.95 10.07 19.33
CA VAL A 51 6.73 9.35 19.68
C VAL A 51 5.54 10.05 19.05
N ILE A 52 4.72 9.29 18.33
CA ILE A 52 3.50 9.78 17.69
C ILE A 52 2.33 8.97 18.22
N VAL A 53 1.31 9.65 18.75
CA VAL A 53 0.04 9.05 19.14
C VAL A 53 -1.07 9.65 18.29
N LYS A 54 -1.80 8.81 17.55
CA LYS A 54 -2.89 9.24 16.67
C LYS A 54 -4.23 9.18 17.40
N GLY A 55 -5.21 9.95 16.90
CA GLY A 55 -6.55 10.03 17.49
C GLY A 55 -7.36 8.73 17.44
N ASP A 56 -6.94 7.76 16.63
CA ASP A 56 -7.52 6.42 16.55
C ASP A 56 -6.88 5.42 17.54
N GLY A 57 -5.98 5.86 18.41
CA GLY A 57 -5.29 5.02 19.40
C GLY A 57 -4.06 4.29 18.85
N CYS A 58 -3.58 4.60 17.65
CA CYS A 58 -2.29 4.12 17.17
C CYS A 58 -1.13 4.86 17.87
N ILE A 59 -0.08 4.14 18.27
CA ILE A 59 1.16 4.71 18.80
C ILE A 59 2.37 4.20 18.01
N LEU A 60 3.27 5.11 17.65
CA LEU A 60 4.49 4.84 16.90
C LEU A 60 5.68 5.42 17.66
N VAL A 61 6.75 4.63 17.80
CA VAL A 61 8.02 5.07 18.40
C VAL A 61 9.12 4.92 17.37
N HIS A 62 9.79 6.02 17.04
CA HIS A 62 10.84 6.10 16.04
C HIS A 62 12.18 6.48 16.66
N ARG A 63 13.26 5.95 16.08
CA ARG A 63 14.62 6.47 16.23
C ARG A 63 14.82 7.64 15.27
N GLY A 64 15.96 8.32 15.35
CA GLY A 64 16.35 9.37 14.39
C GLY A 64 16.75 8.86 12.99
N HIS A 65 16.56 7.57 12.70
CA HIS A 65 16.86 6.92 11.43
C HIS A 65 15.78 5.89 11.09
N ASP A 66 15.77 5.46 9.83
CA ASP A 66 14.80 4.55 9.22
C ASP A 66 13.36 5.08 9.14
N TYR A 67 12.63 4.58 8.15
CA TYR A 67 11.23 4.97 7.93
C TYR A 67 10.24 4.17 8.80
N GLN A 68 10.68 3.03 9.37
CA GLN A 68 9.84 2.16 10.18
C GLN A 68 9.94 2.54 11.68
N PRO A 69 8.83 2.48 12.43
CA PRO A 69 8.90 2.61 13.89
C PRO A 69 9.65 1.40 14.48
N VAL A 70 10.49 1.65 15.49
CA VAL A 70 11.19 0.59 16.23
C VAL A 70 10.24 -0.19 17.14
N ASN A 71 9.20 0.48 17.67
CA ASN A 71 8.10 -0.14 18.41
C ASN A 71 6.79 0.57 18.06
N TRP A 72 5.68 -0.16 17.98
CA TRP A 72 4.39 0.40 17.63
C TRP A 72 3.22 -0.44 18.16
N GLN A 73 2.04 0.18 18.24
CA GLN A 73 0.76 -0.50 18.38
C GLN A 73 -0.27 0.05 17.39
N PRO A 74 -1.13 -0.81 16.82
CA PRO A 74 -2.12 -0.41 15.83
C PRO A 74 -3.22 0.47 16.43
N SER A 75 -4.11 0.96 15.58
CA SER A 75 -5.35 1.65 15.98
C SER A 75 -6.20 0.78 16.92
N GLY A 76 -7.06 1.45 17.72
CA GLY A 76 -7.97 0.81 18.66
C GLY A 76 -7.36 0.49 20.03
N CYS A 77 -6.13 0.96 20.31
CA CYS A 77 -5.54 0.80 21.64
C CYS A 77 -6.10 1.81 22.65
N ILE A 78 -6.15 1.38 23.91
CA ILE A 78 -6.42 2.25 25.05
C ILE A 78 -5.07 2.79 25.52
N ILE A 79 -4.90 4.11 25.51
CA ILE A 79 -3.64 4.76 25.88
C ILE A 79 -3.87 5.61 27.13
N GLN A 80 -2.99 5.48 28.10
CA GLN A 80 -3.02 6.24 29.35
C GLN A 80 -1.65 6.82 29.67
N ALA A 81 -1.64 8.03 30.22
CA ALA A 81 -0.45 8.71 30.69
C ALA A 81 -0.56 8.92 32.21
N HIS A 82 0.47 8.48 32.94
CA HIS A 82 0.56 8.61 34.40
C HIS A 82 1.93 9.16 34.75
N ALA A 83 2.04 10.11 35.67
CA ALA A 83 3.34 10.51 36.22
C ALA A 83 3.48 9.93 37.63
N ASN A 84 4.62 9.34 37.91
CA ASN A 84 4.97 8.87 39.25
C ASN A 84 6.48 9.02 39.46
N ASP A 85 6.89 9.44 40.66
CA ASP A 85 8.29 9.41 41.13
C ASP A 85 9.33 9.93 40.11
N GLY A 86 9.11 11.13 39.54
CA GLY A 86 10.05 11.74 38.61
C GLY A 86 10.12 11.08 37.22
N THR A 87 9.16 10.22 36.89
CA THR A 87 9.00 9.62 35.56
C THR A 87 7.57 9.78 35.05
N LEU A 88 7.43 9.87 33.74
CA LEU A 88 6.14 9.83 33.06
C LEU A 88 6.02 8.49 32.33
N VAL A 89 4.95 7.76 32.59
CA VAL A 89 4.66 6.48 31.94
C VAL A 89 3.52 6.66 30.96
N LEU A 90 3.77 6.30 29.70
CA LEU A 90 2.75 6.22 28.65
C LEU A 90 2.54 4.76 28.29
N LYS A 91 1.35 4.23 28.59
CA LYS A 91 1.01 2.82 28.35
C LYS A 91 -0.11 2.70 27.32
N ALA A 92 0.16 2.00 26.24
CA ALA A 92 -0.82 1.61 25.24
C ALA A 92 -1.17 0.12 25.42
N VAL A 93 -2.46 -0.20 25.47
CA VAL A 93 -2.96 -1.57 25.60
C VAL A 93 -3.89 -1.88 24.43
N ARG A 94 -3.56 -2.92 23.68
CA ARG A 94 -4.43 -3.54 22.69
C ARG A 94 -5.17 -4.70 23.35
N PRO A 95 -6.51 -4.76 23.31
CA PRO A 95 -7.26 -5.82 24.00
C PRO A 95 -7.29 -7.15 23.24
N SER A 96 -7.19 -7.14 21.91
CA SER A 96 -7.26 -8.36 21.09
C SER A 96 -6.33 -8.31 19.86
N PRO A 97 -5.32 -9.20 19.79
CA PRO A 97 -4.77 -9.95 20.94
C PRO A 97 -4.33 -9.00 22.05
N LEU A 98 -4.25 -9.51 23.28
CA LEU A 98 -3.76 -8.74 24.41
C LEU A 98 -2.27 -8.41 24.21
N GLU A 99 -1.97 -7.15 23.98
CA GLU A 99 -0.62 -6.62 23.80
C GLU A 99 -0.50 -5.30 24.57
N SER A 100 0.68 -4.99 25.05
CA SER A 100 0.96 -3.72 25.72
C SER A 100 2.32 -3.18 25.33
N LEU A 101 2.36 -1.85 25.19
CA LEU A 101 3.56 -1.08 24.92
C LEU A 101 3.65 0.02 25.97
N THR A 102 4.72 0.02 26.75
CA THR A 102 4.94 0.95 27.86
C THR A 102 6.20 1.76 27.57
N LEU A 103 6.06 3.09 27.55
CA LEU A 103 7.18 4.01 27.51
C LEU A 103 7.40 4.56 28.93
N VAL A 104 8.64 4.53 29.41
CA VAL A 104 9.04 5.23 30.64
C VAL A 104 9.88 6.43 30.23
N VAL A 105 9.30 7.61 30.39
CA VAL A 105 9.84 8.89 29.94
C VAL A 105 10.51 9.61 31.11
N LYS A 106 11.77 10.00 30.89
CA LYS A 106 12.58 10.75 31.86
C LYS A 106 12.61 12.24 31.56
N GLU A 107 12.67 12.59 30.29
CA GLU A 107 12.75 13.98 29.84
C GLU A 107 11.97 14.13 28.54
N ILE A 108 11.35 15.29 28.36
CA ILE A 108 10.63 15.65 27.13
C ILE A 108 11.24 16.94 26.62
N GLN A 109 11.75 16.91 25.40
CA GLN A 109 12.30 18.09 24.73
C GLN A 109 11.21 18.87 23.98
N PHE A 110 10.20 18.15 23.49
CA PHE A 110 9.11 18.70 22.70
C PHE A 110 7.83 17.90 22.92
N LEU A 111 6.70 18.59 23.08
CA LEU A 111 5.37 18.00 23.07
C LEU A 111 4.40 18.92 22.32
N GLY A 112 3.69 18.38 21.33
CA GLY A 112 2.65 19.10 20.60
C GLY A 112 1.38 18.28 20.43
N SER A 113 0.24 18.97 20.46
CA SER A 113 -1.11 18.38 20.42
C SER A 113 -1.96 19.08 19.35
N PHE A 114 -2.41 18.31 18.36
CA PHE A 114 -2.98 18.81 17.12
C PHE A 114 -4.31 18.14 16.79
N VAL A 115 -5.30 18.93 16.38
CA VAL A 115 -6.47 18.40 15.67
C VAL A 115 -6.14 18.48 14.19
N LEU A 116 -5.91 17.34 13.55
CA LEU A 116 -5.76 17.30 12.10
C LEU A 116 -7.14 17.37 11.45
N GLN A 117 -7.27 18.25 10.46
CA GLN A 117 -8.42 18.26 9.56
C GLN A 117 -7.98 17.62 8.25
N ASP A 118 -8.38 16.38 8.05
CA ASP A 118 -8.10 15.63 6.83
C ASP A 118 -9.41 15.09 6.27
N ALA A 119 -10.07 15.94 5.48
CA ALA A 119 -11.32 15.61 4.80
C ALA A 119 -11.10 15.19 3.34
N ALA A 120 -9.85 15.19 2.88
CA ALA A 120 -9.51 14.73 1.55
C ALA A 120 -9.71 13.21 1.48
N GLU A 121 -10.25 12.74 0.35
CA GLU A 121 -10.27 11.31 0.08
C GLU A 121 -8.83 10.84 -0.18
N PHE A 122 -8.36 9.89 0.63
CA PHE A 122 -7.11 9.19 0.34
C PHE A 122 -7.35 8.16 -0.78
N ILE A 123 -7.01 8.54 -2.00
CA ILE A 123 -7.03 7.62 -3.15
C ILE A 123 -5.67 6.94 -3.23
N LEU A 124 -5.60 5.68 -2.78
CA LEU A 124 -4.46 4.82 -3.04
C LEU A 124 -4.49 4.38 -4.51
N HIS A 125 -3.50 4.80 -5.30
CA HIS A 125 -3.41 4.41 -6.71
C HIS A 125 -3.11 2.90 -6.88
N ALA A 126 -4.18 2.13 -7.13
CA ALA A 126 -4.35 1.11 -8.18
C ALA A 126 -3.47 -0.17 -8.21
N SER A 127 -4.13 -1.32 -8.34
CA SER A 127 -3.58 -2.67 -8.56
C SER A 127 -3.53 -3.05 -10.05
N GLU A 128 -2.90 -4.19 -10.36
CA GLU A 128 -2.94 -4.82 -11.71
C GLU A 128 -4.37 -5.07 -12.21
N GLU A 129 -5.32 -5.24 -11.28
CA GLU A 129 -6.75 -5.40 -11.55
C GLU A 129 -7.36 -4.20 -12.28
N GLU A 130 -6.94 -2.96 -11.99
CA GLU A 130 -7.46 -1.79 -12.71
C GLU A 130 -6.92 -1.70 -14.14
N MET A 131 -5.66 -2.08 -14.34
CA MET A 131 -5.11 -2.23 -15.69
C MET A 131 -5.88 -3.30 -16.46
N GLN A 132 -6.21 -4.43 -15.81
CA GLN A 132 -7.04 -5.47 -16.39
C GLN A 132 -8.44 -4.95 -16.73
N ARG A 133 -9.12 -4.24 -15.80
CA ARG A 133 -10.44 -3.61 -16.03
C ARG A 133 -10.41 -2.60 -17.18
N ALA A 134 -9.37 -1.79 -17.30
CA ALA A 134 -9.23 -0.86 -18.43
C ALA A 134 -9.12 -1.62 -19.76
N ILE A 135 -8.37 -2.72 -19.79
CA ILE A 135 -8.26 -3.59 -20.96
C ILE A 135 -9.59 -4.28 -21.28
N ILE A 136 -10.35 -4.73 -20.25
CA ILE A 136 -11.71 -5.28 -20.40
C ILE A 136 -12.62 -4.28 -21.12
N LEU A 137 -12.65 -3.03 -20.63
CA LEU A 137 -13.54 -2.00 -21.13
C LEU A 137 -13.14 -1.48 -22.51
N GLN A 138 -11.84 -1.41 -22.79
CA GLN A 138 -11.31 -0.91 -24.06
C GLN A 138 -10.21 -1.82 -24.64
N PRO A 139 -10.53 -3.03 -25.14
CA PRO A 139 -9.54 -3.99 -25.64
C PRO A 139 -8.62 -3.45 -26.73
N ASP A 140 -9.14 -2.57 -27.59
CA ASP A 140 -8.40 -1.91 -28.68
C ASP A 140 -7.17 -1.11 -28.21
N MET A 141 -7.07 -0.80 -26.91
CA MET A 141 -5.89 -0.16 -26.34
C MET A 141 -4.63 -1.04 -26.42
N ILE A 142 -4.81 -2.37 -26.42
CA ILE A 142 -3.74 -3.35 -26.63
C ILE A 142 -3.31 -3.28 -28.10
N GLU A 143 -4.23 -3.57 -29.00
CA GLU A 143 -4.08 -3.40 -30.44
C GLU A 143 -5.47 -3.38 -31.10
N PRO A 144 -5.64 -2.72 -32.27
CA PRO A 144 -6.97 -2.58 -32.85
C PRO A 144 -7.52 -3.91 -33.34
N GLY A 145 -8.74 -4.23 -32.94
CA GLY A 145 -9.41 -5.50 -33.26
C GLY A 145 -9.10 -6.63 -32.28
N PHE A 146 -8.38 -6.36 -31.18
CA PHE A 146 -8.18 -7.32 -30.11
C PHE A 146 -9.51 -7.64 -29.43
N LYS A 147 -9.82 -8.93 -29.30
CA LYS A 147 -11.03 -9.41 -28.62
C LYS A 147 -10.65 -10.31 -27.47
N ILE A 148 -11.23 -10.06 -26.31
CA ILE A 148 -10.96 -10.86 -25.13
C ILE A 148 -11.90 -12.05 -25.10
N LEU A 149 -11.33 -13.22 -24.87
CA LEU A 149 -12.08 -14.47 -24.74
C LEU A 149 -12.26 -14.87 -23.28
N ASP A 150 -11.25 -14.61 -22.44
CA ASP A 150 -11.24 -15.01 -21.03
C ASP A 150 -10.28 -14.12 -20.21
N PHE A 151 -10.56 -14.02 -18.90
CA PHE A 151 -9.74 -13.33 -17.91
C PHE A 151 -9.34 -14.31 -16.81
N GLU A 152 -8.14 -14.17 -16.27
CA GLU A 152 -7.61 -15.13 -15.29
C GLU A 152 -7.77 -16.59 -15.77
N LYS A 153 -7.52 -16.81 -17.07
CA LYS A 153 -7.67 -18.14 -17.68
C LYS A 153 -6.75 -19.11 -16.95
N LYS A 154 -7.33 -20.13 -16.33
CA LYS A 154 -6.58 -21.17 -15.62
C LYS A 154 -5.62 -21.88 -16.56
N VAL A 155 -4.33 -21.85 -16.22
CA VAL A 155 -3.23 -22.48 -16.95
C VAL A 155 -2.27 -23.05 -15.90
N PRO A 156 -2.08 -24.38 -15.81
CA PRO A 156 -1.19 -24.95 -14.79
C PRO A 156 0.20 -24.29 -14.83
N PRO A 157 0.78 -23.86 -13.68
CA PRO A 157 0.31 -24.00 -12.29
C PRO A 157 -0.59 -22.86 -11.75
N GLY A 158 -0.97 -21.87 -12.56
CA GLY A 158 -1.74 -20.71 -12.14
C GLY A 158 -2.79 -20.26 -13.17
N PHE A 159 -2.70 -19.00 -13.57
CA PHE A 159 -3.58 -18.38 -14.56
C PHE A 159 -2.83 -17.32 -15.36
N VAL A 160 -3.35 -16.98 -16.54
CA VAL A 160 -2.91 -15.84 -17.35
C VAL A 160 -3.93 -14.72 -17.23
N ASP A 161 -3.47 -13.47 -17.11
CA ASP A 161 -4.34 -12.34 -16.76
C ASP A 161 -5.40 -12.06 -17.84
N VAL A 162 -5.01 -12.08 -19.11
CA VAL A 162 -5.94 -11.93 -20.24
C VAL A 162 -5.61 -12.93 -21.35
N TYR A 163 -6.65 -13.58 -21.85
CA TYR A 163 -6.58 -14.50 -22.98
C TYR A 163 -7.56 -14.04 -24.06
N GLY A 164 -7.04 -13.78 -25.27
CA GLY A 164 -7.84 -13.22 -26.34
C GLY A 164 -7.38 -13.63 -27.73
N VAL A 165 -7.94 -12.97 -28.73
CA VAL A 165 -7.58 -13.13 -30.14
C VAL A 165 -7.36 -11.78 -30.80
N ASP A 166 -6.39 -11.73 -31.70
CA ASP A 166 -6.18 -10.58 -32.57
C ASP A 166 -7.14 -10.59 -33.78
N ARG A 167 -7.04 -9.56 -34.62
CA ARG A 167 -7.85 -9.44 -35.86
C ARG A 167 -7.63 -10.59 -36.85
N ASP A 168 -6.47 -11.21 -36.79
CA ASP A 168 -6.05 -12.31 -37.65
C ASP A 168 -6.34 -13.66 -36.97
N GLY A 169 -7.11 -13.68 -35.88
CA GLY A 169 -7.50 -14.89 -35.15
C GLY A 169 -6.35 -15.61 -34.45
N ASN A 170 -5.17 -15.01 -34.31
CA ASN A 170 -4.10 -15.57 -33.49
C ASN A 170 -4.44 -15.40 -32.01
N ILE A 171 -4.04 -16.37 -31.20
CA ILE A 171 -4.21 -16.30 -29.75
C ILE A 171 -3.23 -15.28 -29.19
N VAL A 172 -3.71 -14.37 -28.36
CA VAL A 172 -2.88 -13.42 -27.59
C VAL A 172 -3.03 -13.75 -26.10
N VAL A 173 -1.89 -13.91 -25.43
CA VAL A 173 -1.81 -14.20 -23.99
C VAL A 173 -1.09 -13.06 -23.34
N ILE A 174 -1.74 -12.39 -22.38
CA ILE A 174 -1.21 -11.18 -21.77
C ILE A 174 -0.96 -11.41 -20.29
N GLU A 175 0.24 -11.05 -19.85
CA GLU A 175 0.58 -10.84 -18.45
C GLU A 175 0.64 -9.33 -18.17
N ILE A 176 -0.05 -8.88 -17.14
CA ILE A 176 -0.16 -7.48 -16.74
C ILE A 176 0.74 -7.25 -15.52
N LYS A 177 1.48 -6.13 -15.53
CA LYS A 177 2.25 -5.68 -14.37
C LYS A 177 2.08 -4.20 -14.16
N LYS A 178 1.83 -3.80 -12.91
CA LYS A 178 1.73 -2.38 -12.54
C LYS A 178 3.09 -1.69 -12.44
N ASP A 179 4.14 -2.49 -12.22
CA ASP A 179 5.53 -2.06 -12.09
C ASP A 179 6.34 -2.48 -13.33
N PRO A 180 7.57 -1.94 -13.54
CA PRO A 180 8.43 -2.36 -14.64
C PRO A 180 8.62 -3.89 -14.70
N ALA A 181 8.34 -4.49 -15.85
CA ALA A 181 8.38 -5.94 -16.01
C ALA A 181 9.83 -6.46 -16.04
N GLY A 182 10.17 -7.30 -15.05
CA GLY A 182 11.49 -7.91 -14.94
C GLY A 182 11.56 -9.35 -15.41
N PHE A 183 12.76 -9.94 -15.31
CA PHE A 183 13.03 -11.35 -15.62
C PHE A 183 12.02 -12.36 -15.03
N PRO A 184 11.52 -12.21 -13.78
CA PRO A 184 10.53 -13.15 -13.23
C PRO A 184 9.25 -13.24 -14.06
N VAL A 185 8.77 -12.11 -14.59
CA VAL A 185 7.54 -12.01 -15.40
C VAL A 185 7.72 -12.72 -16.74
N ILE A 186 8.87 -12.49 -17.38
CA ILE A 186 9.24 -13.16 -18.64
C ILE A 186 9.29 -14.68 -18.42
N LYS A 187 9.95 -15.14 -17.35
CA LYS A 187 10.05 -16.56 -17.03
C LYS A 187 8.68 -17.18 -16.74
N GLN A 188 7.83 -16.49 -16.00
CA GLN A 188 6.48 -16.94 -15.68
C GLN A 188 5.63 -17.10 -16.94
N LEU A 189 5.62 -16.08 -17.82
CA LEU A 189 4.86 -16.17 -19.07
C LEU A 189 5.38 -17.30 -19.96
N LEU A 190 6.70 -17.47 -20.09
CA LEU A 190 7.29 -18.61 -20.80
C LEU A 190 6.88 -19.97 -20.21
N GLU A 191 6.69 -20.07 -18.90
CA GLU A 191 6.20 -21.28 -18.25
C GLU A 191 4.76 -21.59 -18.66
N TYR A 192 3.87 -20.59 -18.63
CA TYR A 192 2.47 -20.75 -19.02
C TYR A 192 2.31 -21.15 -20.50
N LEU A 193 3.16 -20.64 -21.38
CA LEU A 193 3.12 -20.98 -22.81
C LEU A 193 3.33 -22.47 -23.08
N LYS A 194 3.99 -23.22 -22.19
CA LYS A 194 4.15 -24.68 -22.32
C LYS A 194 2.82 -25.44 -22.26
N TYR A 195 1.80 -24.83 -21.65
CA TYR A 195 0.49 -25.42 -21.41
C TYR A 195 -0.59 -24.85 -22.33
N LEU A 196 -0.22 -23.94 -23.23
CA LEU A 196 -1.13 -23.30 -24.17
C LEU A 196 -0.82 -23.73 -25.60
N GLN A 197 -1.86 -24.01 -26.38
CA GLN A 197 -1.74 -24.33 -27.79
C GLN A 197 -2.66 -23.43 -28.60
N ALA A 198 -2.14 -22.91 -29.71
CA ALA A 198 -2.96 -22.20 -30.67
C ALA A 198 -3.74 -23.20 -31.55
N PRO A 199 -4.95 -22.84 -32.02
CA PRO A 199 -5.66 -23.63 -33.01
C PRO A 199 -4.82 -23.86 -34.28
N PRO A 200 -5.07 -24.94 -35.05
CA PRO A 200 -4.38 -25.19 -36.30
C PRO A 200 -4.44 -23.98 -37.25
N GLY A 201 -3.29 -23.59 -37.80
CA GLY A 201 -3.16 -22.43 -38.69
C GLY A 201 -3.13 -21.07 -37.99
N ARG A 202 -3.17 -21.01 -36.66
CA ARG A 202 -3.04 -19.77 -35.86
C ARG A 202 -1.75 -19.77 -35.05
N LYS A 203 -1.29 -18.57 -34.69
CA LYS A 203 -0.11 -18.37 -33.82
C LYS A 203 -0.52 -18.15 -32.37
N LEU A 204 0.41 -18.42 -31.46
CA LEU A 204 0.34 -18.03 -30.06
C LEU A 204 1.28 -16.83 -29.84
N ARG A 205 0.72 -15.68 -29.46
CA ARG A 205 1.42 -14.41 -29.27
C ARG A 205 1.46 -14.05 -27.79
N PRO A 206 2.57 -14.31 -27.09
CA PRO A 206 2.72 -13.85 -25.72
C PRO A 206 3.03 -12.36 -25.66
N MET A 207 2.40 -11.65 -24.74
CA MET A 207 2.57 -10.21 -24.54
C MET A 207 2.69 -9.86 -23.05
N ILE A 208 3.59 -8.93 -22.73
CA ILE A 208 3.63 -8.28 -21.43
C ILE A 208 3.08 -6.87 -21.57
N VAL A 209 2.13 -6.51 -20.70
CA VAL A 209 1.56 -5.17 -20.59
C VAL A 209 2.03 -4.54 -19.29
N ALA A 210 2.90 -3.52 -19.37
CA ALA A 210 3.44 -2.84 -18.19
C ALA A 210 3.89 -1.41 -18.51
N PRO A 211 4.19 -0.56 -17.50
CA PRO A 211 4.66 0.80 -17.74
C PRO A 211 6.01 0.88 -18.46
N SER A 212 6.88 -0.11 -18.25
CA SER A 212 8.20 -0.23 -18.87
C SER A 212 8.79 -1.63 -18.63
N ILE A 213 9.96 -1.90 -19.22
CA ILE A 213 10.76 -3.09 -18.94
C ILE A 213 11.82 -2.76 -17.88
N ALA A 214 11.97 -3.61 -16.87
CA ALA A 214 12.96 -3.43 -15.82
C ALA A 214 14.40 -3.46 -16.39
N LYS A 215 15.30 -2.67 -15.78
CA LYS A 215 16.71 -2.61 -16.18
C LYS A 215 17.33 -4.02 -16.15
N GLY A 216 18.05 -4.37 -17.22
CA GLY A 216 18.71 -5.67 -17.37
C GLY A 216 17.82 -6.78 -17.95
N SER A 217 16.51 -6.55 -18.12
CA SER A 217 15.58 -7.55 -18.67
C SER A 217 15.35 -7.41 -20.19
N GLN A 218 15.86 -6.34 -20.81
CA GLN A 218 15.62 -6.02 -22.23
C GLN A 218 16.17 -7.11 -23.16
N SER A 219 17.38 -7.61 -22.89
CA SER A 219 18.02 -8.63 -23.72
C SER A 219 17.30 -9.98 -23.62
N THR A 220 16.81 -10.34 -22.44
CA THR A 220 16.00 -11.55 -22.24
C THR A 220 14.68 -11.45 -22.97
N LEU A 221 13.99 -10.31 -22.85
CA LEU A 221 12.72 -10.10 -23.55
C LEU A 221 12.89 -10.22 -25.07
N ALA A 222 13.90 -9.56 -25.64
CA ALA A 222 14.17 -9.61 -27.07
C ALA A 222 14.44 -11.04 -27.59
N LYS A 223 15.03 -11.92 -26.77
CA LYS A 223 15.29 -13.33 -27.12
C LYS A 223 14.11 -14.26 -26.86
N SER A 224 13.13 -13.83 -26.07
CA SER A 224 12.01 -14.68 -25.65
C SER A 224 10.88 -14.80 -26.67
N GLY A 225 10.82 -13.91 -27.66
CA GLY A 225 9.68 -13.81 -28.58
C GLY A 225 8.41 -13.23 -27.93
N ILE A 226 8.51 -12.69 -26.72
CA ILE A 226 7.42 -12.01 -26.01
C ILE A 226 7.32 -10.56 -26.48
N GLU A 227 6.11 -10.19 -26.90
CA GLU A 227 5.76 -8.83 -27.28
C GLU A 227 5.63 -7.93 -26.05
N PHE A 228 5.85 -6.63 -26.21
CA PHE A 228 5.67 -5.67 -25.13
C PHE A 228 4.74 -4.55 -25.55
N LYS A 229 3.75 -4.28 -24.69
CA LYS A 229 2.85 -3.15 -24.84
C LYS A 229 2.97 -2.25 -23.62
N GLN A 230 3.33 -1.00 -23.86
CA GLN A 230 3.40 -0.01 -22.79
C GLN A 230 1.98 0.39 -22.35
N LEU A 231 1.70 0.21 -21.06
CA LEU A 231 0.50 0.73 -20.40
C LEU A 231 0.85 1.17 -19.00
N THR A 232 0.62 2.44 -18.69
CA THR A 232 0.78 3.00 -17.35
C THR A 232 -0.54 2.90 -16.58
N LEU A 233 -0.47 2.85 -15.26
CA LEU A 233 -1.65 2.95 -14.39
C LEU A 233 -2.46 4.23 -14.67
N GLN A 234 -1.77 5.36 -14.87
CA GLN A 234 -2.42 6.63 -15.22
C GLN A 234 -3.33 6.50 -16.45
N LYS A 235 -2.83 5.87 -17.52
CA LYS A 235 -3.61 5.65 -18.75
C LYS A 235 -4.76 4.67 -18.55
N ALA A 236 -4.60 3.66 -17.69
CA ALA A 236 -5.69 2.76 -17.32
C ALA A 236 -6.80 3.53 -16.57
N VAL A 237 -6.43 4.35 -15.58
CA VAL A 237 -7.37 5.18 -14.81
C VAL A 237 -8.12 6.18 -15.70
N GLU A 238 -7.44 6.83 -16.66
CA GLU A 238 -8.08 7.72 -17.64
C GLU A 238 -9.19 7.01 -18.43
N ILE A 239 -8.97 5.74 -18.80
CA ILE A 239 -9.99 4.92 -19.47
C ILE A 239 -11.13 4.61 -18.51
N LEU A 240 -10.85 4.12 -17.30
CA LEU A 240 -11.90 3.83 -16.31
C LEU A 240 -12.79 5.05 -16.02
N GLN A 241 -12.19 6.23 -15.87
CA GLN A 241 -12.91 7.49 -15.65
C GLN A 241 -13.78 7.88 -16.85
N LYS A 242 -13.28 7.69 -18.08
CA LYS A 242 -14.06 7.95 -19.31
C LYS A 242 -15.32 7.09 -19.35
N TYR A 243 -15.22 5.80 -19.00
CA TYR A 243 -16.36 4.89 -18.97
C TYR A 243 -17.31 5.19 -17.80
N ALA A 244 -16.80 5.49 -16.60
CA ALA A 244 -17.64 5.90 -15.47
C ALA A 244 -18.47 7.16 -15.76
N ARG A 245 -17.88 8.16 -16.45
CA ARG A 245 -18.60 9.36 -16.90
C ARG A 245 -19.64 9.04 -17.98
N SER A 246 -19.32 8.13 -18.90
CA SER A 246 -20.26 7.66 -19.92
C SER A 246 -21.48 6.98 -19.31
N ASP A 247 -21.29 6.12 -18.30
CA ASP A 247 -22.39 5.43 -17.61
C ASP A 247 -23.27 6.41 -16.84
N GLN A 248 -22.68 7.41 -16.17
CA GLN A 248 -23.44 8.49 -15.53
C GLN A 248 -24.20 9.36 -16.53
N GLN A 249 -23.65 9.59 -17.73
CA GLN A 249 -24.30 10.37 -18.78
C GLN A 249 -25.45 9.59 -19.44
N ALA A 250 -25.29 8.27 -19.61
CA ALA A 250 -26.35 7.37 -20.04
C ALA A 250 -27.48 7.30 -19.00
N LEU A 251 -27.19 7.24 -17.70
CA LEU A 251 -28.22 7.29 -16.66
C LEU A 251 -28.96 8.64 -16.62
N LYS A 252 -28.26 9.76 -16.89
CA LYS A 252 -28.88 11.09 -16.96
C LYS A 252 -29.75 11.31 -18.19
N SER A 253 -29.54 10.59 -19.29
CA SER A 253 -30.42 10.70 -20.47
C SER A 253 -31.73 9.93 -20.32
N TRP A 254 -31.89 9.15 -19.25
CA TRP A 254 -33.12 8.45 -18.88
C TRP A 254 -33.96 9.20 -17.83
N LEU A 255 -33.43 10.32 -17.32
CA LEU A 255 -34.12 11.28 -16.43
C LEU A 255 -34.56 12.51 -17.25
#